data_AF-A0A7W8MF68-F1
#
_entry.id   AF-A0A7W8MF68-F1
#
_cell.length_a   1.000
_cell.length_b   1.000
_cell.length_c   1.000
_cell.angle_alpha   90.00
_cell.angle_beta   90.00
_cell.angle_gamma   90.00
#
_symmetry.space_group_name_H-M   'P 1'
#
loop_
_entity.id
_entity.type
_entity.pdbx_description
1 polymer ?
#
loop_
_entity_poly.entity_id
_entity_poly.type
_entity_poly.pdbx_seq_one_letter_code
_entity_poly.pdbx_strand_id
1 'polypeptide(L)'
;MKLEAPFIKLPFRFDAARLQEEVAALPADAWARHPNNLDGNSALRLITVGGGENDDVAGAMAMTPHLKASPYLQQVLAHFGVVWSRSRLMKLGPGATVPLHTDINYHWFHRVRMHVPIVTTPDVKFFCGDQVVHMAQGESWIFDNWRTHKVENNSDIERIHLVADTTGNSRFWDMAHAAATQTIEPQTIPYQPGARVGIATEQHNIYRVMPPSEVDDLLRDLVEETISLKAGDAGREQMQTYERVVYGFRQDWRQLWSLFADTDRGVPHYRKRLDMLLQQVNALGDELRVRSNQMPVLRVIGQRIGTYAVNPEVGAVGGAPSTAPAPAARPVVRTPDYDRPVIIVAAPRSGSTALFETLAVTPQLHNPGGEAHWLVEGFRMFLPGAPGVDSNRLTADKLTPEIALAMKSRLAGKLVGAAGAPADADSVRLLEKTPKNALRIPFFNALFPDARFVFLWREPEENISSIIDAWRAGGWVTYPQLPGWDGPWSLLLPPGWQDLKGRPLPEIAAYQWATTNQTIMDDLEQLPADRRHVVRYSDFLADPAAVIRAVCGFADLEFDAALTERTGGDLPPSRHTLTPPKAGKWKKNAAEIEPLIPGLQPLLDRLRAFS
;
A
#
# COMPACT_ATOMS: atom_id res chain seq x y z
N MET A 1 16.27 13.33 7.00
CA MET A 1 17.63 13.88 6.83
C MET A 1 18.12 14.24 8.22
N LYS A 2 19.35 13.83 8.57
CA LYS A 2 19.93 14.13 9.89
C LYS A 2 20.46 15.56 9.86
N LEU A 3 20.18 16.37 10.89
CA LEU A 3 20.69 17.73 11.01
C LEU A 3 21.54 17.89 12.29
N GLU A 4 22.39 18.90 12.31
CA GLU A 4 23.28 19.21 13.44
C GLU A 4 22.50 19.63 14.70
N ALA A 5 21.31 20.23 14.52
CA ALA A 5 20.40 20.66 15.57
C ALA A 5 18.97 20.15 15.32
N PRO A 6 18.15 19.89 16.37
CA PRO A 6 16.76 19.47 16.20
C PRO A 6 15.93 20.46 15.38
N PHE A 7 16.11 21.76 15.61
CA PHE A 7 15.47 22.84 14.87
C PHE A 7 16.51 23.88 14.44
N ILE A 8 16.36 24.39 13.22
CA ILE A 8 17.17 25.49 12.70
C ILE A 8 16.21 26.54 12.15
N LYS A 9 16.27 27.75 12.72
CA LYS A 9 15.52 28.91 12.24
C LYS A 9 16.31 29.59 11.14
N LEU A 10 15.80 29.58 9.92
CA LEU A 10 16.43 30.26 8.79
C LEU A 10 16.23 31.78 8.91
N PRO A 11 17.13 32.59 8.33
CA PRO A 11 17.15 34.04 8.56
C PRO A 11 16.08 34.79 7.76
N PHE A 12 15.10 34.11 7.14
CA PHE A 12 14.08 34.80 6.34
C PHE A 12 12.74 34.89 7.06
N ARG A 13 12.14 36.07 6.96
CA ARG A 13 10.79 36.35 7.42
C ARG A 13 9.93 36.88 6.28
N PHE A 14 8.81 36.22 6.02
CA PHE A 14 7.85 36.57 4.96
C PHE A 14 6.64 37.30 5.54
N ASP A 15 5.91 38.02 4.69
CA ASP A 15 4.68 38.73 5.03
C ASP A 15 3.54 37.74 5.31
N ALA A 16 3.32 37.45 6.59
CA ALA A 16 2.32 36.49 7.01
C ALA A 16 0.89 36.91 6.62
N ALA A 17 0.57 38.21 6.70
CA ALA A 17 -0.77 38.71 6.37
C ALA A 17 -1.07 38.48 4.88
N ARG A 18 -0.11 38.77 4.01
CA ARG A 18 -0.29 38.52 2.57
C ARG A 18 -0.39 37.03 2.24
N LEU A 19 0.36 36.16 2.92
CA LEU A 19 0.23 34.71 2.78
C LEU A 19 -1.15 34.23 3.25
N GLN A 20 -1.68 34.79 4.34
CA GLN A 20 -3.02 34.45 4.85
C GLN A 20 -4.10 34.83 3.84
N GLU A 21 -4.03 36.02 3.25
CA GLU A 21 -4.96 36.45 2.18
C GLU A 21 -4.94 35.49 0.99
N GLU A 22 -3.74 35.12 0.52
CA GLU A 22 -3.60 34.22 -0.63
C GLU A 22 -4.08 32.80 -0.33
N VAL A 23 -3.82 32.30 0.88
CA VAL A 23 -4.32 31.00 1.34
C VAL A 23 -5.84 31.00 1.51
N ALA A 24 -6.43 32.08 2.02
CA ALA A 24 -7.87 32.21 2.18
C ALA A 24 -8.62 32.28 0.84
N ALA A 25 -7.94 32.73 -0.23
CA ALA A 25 -8.49 32.76 -1.58
C ALA A 25 -8.50 31.40 -2.30
N LEU A 26 -7.82 30.37 -1.75
CA LEU A 26 -7.83 29.03 -2.32
C LEU A 26 -9.19 28.34 -2.07
N PRO A 27 -9.69 27.55 -3.03
CA PRO A 27 -11.01 26.96 -2.91
C PRO A 27 -11.02 25.87 -1.84
N ALA A 28 -12.15 25.73 -1.13
CA ALA A 28 -12.26 24.83 0.02
C ALA A 28 -12.05 23.35 -0.35
N ASP A 29 -12.42 22.94 -1.56
CA ASP A 29 -12.26 21.59 -2.10
C ASP A 29 -10.80 21.24 -2.44
N ALA A 30 -9.90 22.21 -2.52
CA ALA A 30 -8.46 21.97 -2.65
C ALA A 30 -7.82 21.42 -1.36
N TRP A 31 -8.53 21.50 -0.22
CA TRP A 31 -8.10 20.90 1.04
C TRP A 31 -8.59 19.47 1.14
N ALA A 32 -7.70 18.51 0.93
CA ALA A 32 -7.99 17.10 1.14
C ALA A 32 -7.38 16.61 2.46
N ARG A 33 -8.02 15.62 3.11
CA ARG A 33 -7.47 14.97 4.31
C ARG A 33 -6.03 14.54 4.07
N HIS A 34 -5.18 14.73 5.08
CA HIS A 34 -3.80 14.32 4.98
C HIS A 34 -3.73 12.78 4.85
N PRO A 35 -2.82 12.18 4.06
CA PRO A 35 -2.75 10.73 3.84
C PRO A 35 -2.66 9.88 5.11
N ASN A 36 -2.13 10.46 6.19
CA ASN A 36 -2.03 9.80 7.50
C ASN A 36 -3.38 9.69 8.24
N ASN A 37 -4.44 10.34 7.73
CA ASN A 37 -5.83 10.33 8.22
C ASN A 37 -5.93 10.59 9.73
N LEU A 38 -5.16 11.56 10.21
CA LEU A 38 -5.24 12.05 11.58
C LEU A 38 -6.36 13.09 11.66
N ASP A 39 -7.22 12.99 12.67
CA ASP A 39 -8.32 13.92 12.86
C ASP A 39 -7.81 15.36 12.96
N GLY A 40 -8.46 16.26 12.24
CA GLY A 40 -8.06 17.66 12.11
C GLY A 40 -6.86 17.93 11.20
N ASN A 41 -6.24 16.91 10.57
CA ASN A 41 -5.09 17.10 9.68
C ASN A 41 -5.50 17.05 8.20
N SER A 42 -5.30 18.16 7.48
CA SER A 42 -5.58 18.28 6.05
C SER A 42 -4.43 18.98 5.33
N ALA A 43 -4.37 18.82 4.02
CA ALA A 43 -3.33 19.42 3.20
C ALA A 43 -3.85 19.87 1.83
N LEU A 44 -3.22 20.90 1.29
CA LEU A 44 -3.42 21.37 -0.08
C LEU A 44 -2.11 21.20 -0.84
N ARG A 45 -2.16 20.55 -1.99
CA ARG A 45 -0.98 20.14 -2.76
C ARG A 45 -0.49 21.28 -3.66
N LEU A 46 0.79 21.63 -3.56
CA LEU A 46 1.41 22.74 -4.31
C LEU A 46 2.43 22.24 -5.35
N ILE A 47 3.26 21.26 -4.98
CA ILE A 47 4.17 20.57 -5.90
C ILE A 47 4.03 19.06 -5.66
N THR A 48 3.76 18.32 -6.73
CA THR A 48 3.50 16.87 -6.72
C THR A 48 4.06 16.21 -7.97
N VAL A 49 4.00 14.88 -8.04
CA VAL A 49 4.42 14.15 -9.23
C VAL A 49 3.55 14.57 -10.44
N GLY A 50 4.23 15.22 -11.36
CA GLY A 50 3.73 16.01 -12.49
C GLY A 50 2.53 16.91 -12.22
N GLY A 51 2.41 17.47 -11.03
CA GLY A 51 1.47 18.56 -10.73
C GLY A 51 -0.01 18.15 -10.68
N GLY A 52 -0.31 16.88 -10.41
CA GLY A 52 -1.67 16.38 -10.17
C GLY A 52 -2.03 16.33 -8.68
N GLU A 53 -3.26 15.93 -8.38
CA GLU A 53 -3.73 15.67 -7.00
C GLU A 53 -3.28 14.27 -6.55
N ASN A 54 -2.03 14.17 -6.10
CA ASN A 54 -1.45 12.94 -5.58
C ASN A 54 -0.50 13.19 -4.40
N ASP A 55 -0.14 12.10 -3.74
CA ASP A 55 0.80 12.09 -2.62
C ASP A 55 2.10 11.34 -2.94
N ASP A 56 2.37 11.09 -4.21
CA ASP A 56 3.55 10.36 -4.65
C ASP A 56 4.83 11.15 -4.35
N VAL A 57 5.90 10.41 -4.06
CA VAL A 57 7.25 10.95 -3.77
C VAL A 57 8.24 10.68 -4.90
N ALA A 58 7.93 9.73 -5.76
CA ALA A 58 8.79 9.25 -6.83
C ALA A 58 8.25 9.68 -8.19
N GLY A 59 9.07 10.38 -8.97
CA GLY A 59 8.74 10.87 -10.30
C GLY A 59 9.02 12.36 -10.46
N ALA A 60 8.96 12.83 -11.71
CA ALA A 60 9.19 14.22 -12.05
C ALA A 60 8.15 15.12 -11.38
N MET A 61 8.61 16.09 -10.60
CA MET A 61 7.80 17.04 -9.85
C MET A 61 7.35 18.20 -10.74
N ALA A 62 6.13 18.68 -10.52
CA ALA A 62 5.63 19.90 -11.16
C ALA A 62 4.65 20.64 -10.25
N MET A 63 4.50 21.94 -10.52
CA MET A 63 3.53 22.80 -9.83
C MET A 63 2.10 22.36 -10.14
N THR A 64 1.26 22.26 -9.10
CA THR A 64 -0.18 22.07 -9.24
C THR A 64 -0.85 23.36 -9.76
N PRO A 65 -2.11 23.29 -10.25
CA PRO A 65 -2.87 24.49 -10.60
C PRO A 65 -2.97 25.49 -9.44
N HIS A 66 -3.07 24.99 -8.20
CA HIS A 66 -3.13 25.84 -7.01
C HIS A 66 -1.86 26.67 -6.84
N LEU A 67 -0.67 26.07 -6.92
CA LEU A 67 0.56 26.85 -6.80
C LEU A 67 0.73 27.84 -7.96
N LYS A 68 0.35 27.46 -9.19
CA LYS A 68 0.38 28.36 -10.35
C LYS A 68 -0.49 29.60 -10.17
N ALA A 69 -1.60 29.48 -9.44
CA ALA A 69 -2.51 30.57 -9.11
C ALA A 69 -2.10 31.39 -7.87
N SER A 70 -1.05 30.99 -7.15
CA SER A 70 -0.61 31.61 -5.89
C SER A 70 0.73 32.34 -6.06
N PRO A 71 0.73 33.60 -6.54
CA PRO A 71 1.95 34.33 -6.86
C PRO A 71 2.87 34.55 -5.65
N TYR A 72 2.34 34.72 -4.44
CA TYR A 72 3.20 34.94 -3.28
C TYR A 72 3.84 33.66 -2.76
N LEU A 73 3.09 32.55 -2.69
CA LEU A 73 3.66 31.22 -2.40
C LEU A 73 4.79 30.88 -3.38
N GLN A 74 4.64 31.27 -4.66
CA GLN A 74 5.72 31.11 -5.64
C GLN A 74 6.95 31.93 -5.31
N GLN A 75 6.79 33.20 -4.91
CA GLN A 75 7.91 34.07 -4.51
C GLN A 75 8.63 33.55 -3.26
N VAL A 76 7.89 33.04 -2.27
CA VAL A 76 8.47 32.42 -1.07
C VAL A 76 9.34 31.22 -1.45
N LEU A 77 8.83 30.31 -2.28
CA LEU A 77 9.60 29.14 -2.73
C LEU A 77 10.80 29.54 -3.60
N ALA A 78 10.62 30.49 -4.52
CA ALA A 78 11.69 30.95 -5.40
C ALA A 78 12.83 31.66 -4.64
N HIS A 79 12.54 32.31 -3.52
CA HIS A 79 13.51 33.06 -2.73
C HIS A 79 14.71 32.22 -2.28
N PHE A 80 14.48 30.95 -1.93
CA PHE A 80 15.54 30.05 -1.49
C PHE A 80 16.50 29.65 -2.61
N GLY A 81 16.12 29.81 -3.88
CA GLY A 81 16.98 29.50 -5.02
C GLY A 81 17.39 28.03 -5.10
N VAL A 82 16.52 27.12 -4.65
CA VAL A 82 16.75 25.67 -4.62
C VAL A 82 15.80 24.94 -5.57
N VAL A 83 16.10 23.66 -5.81
CA VAL A 83 15.19 22.75 -6.51
C VAL A 83 14.21 22.17 -5.48
N TRP A 84 12.91 22.33 -5.75
CA TRP A 84 11.85 21.83 -4.87
C TRP A 84 11.39 20.44 -5.31
N SER A 85 11.25 19.57 -4.32
CA SER A 85 10.51 18.33 -4.45
C SER A 85 9.04 18.59 -4.13
N ARG A 86 8.42 17.82 -3.24
CA ARG A 86 7.03 18.03 -2.81
C ARG A 86 6.87 19.33 -2.02
N SER A 87 5.73 19.99 -2.22
CA SER A 87 5.30 21.13 -1.40
C SER A 87 3.80 21.13 -1.17
N ARG A 88 3.37 21.59 0.01
CA ARG A 88 1.98 21.63 0.46
C ARG A 88 1.72 22.75 1.46
N LEU A 89 0.48 23.16 1.57
CA LEU A 89 -0.03 23.77 2.79
C LEU A 89 -0.50 22.68 3.73
N MET A 90 -0.02 22.66 4.97
CA MET A 90 -0.34 21.68 6.00
C MET A 90 -1.19 22.33 7.08
N LYS A 91 -2.44 21.89 7.20
CA LYS A 91 -3.44 22.39 8.13
C LYS A 91 -3.69 21.40 9.26
N LEU A 92 -3.64 21.89 10.49
CA LEU A 92 -3.92 21.12 11.71
C LEU A 92 -4.99 21.85 12.53
N GLY A 93 -6.13 21.22 12.74
CA GLY A 93 -7.28 21.81 13.44
C GLY A 93 -7.04 22.08 14.92
N PRO A 94 -7.96 22.82 15.58
CA PRO A 94 -7.92 23.07 17.02
C PRO A 94 -7.87 21.75 17.83
N GLY A 95 -7.02 21.69 18.84
CA GLY A 95 -6.83 20.51 19.69
C GLY A 95 -6.20 19.28 19.01
N ALA A 96 -5.88 19.35 17.71
CA ALA A 96 -5.37 18.20 16.97
C ALA A 96 -3.85 18.01 17.16
N THR A 97 -3.41 16.76 17.03
CA THR A 97 -2.02 16.35 17.22
C THR A 97 -1.52 15.48 16.09
N VAL A 98 -0.28 15.71 15.65
CA VAL A 98 0.49 14.77 14.86
C VAL A 98 1.31 13.92 15.83
N PRO A 99 1.08 12.60 15.92
CA PRO A 99 1.69 11.74 16.94
C PRO A 99 3.21 11.61 16.74
N LEU A 100 3.89 11.09 17.75
CA LEU A 100 5.33 10.87 17.71
C LEU A 100 5.71 9.91 16.58
N HIS A 101 6.57 10.36 15.67
CA HIS A 101 7.03 9.58 14.52
C HIS A 101 8.43 10.02 14.06
N THR A 102 8.96 9.34 13.05
CA THR A 102 10.20 9.66 12.35
C THR A 102 10.02 9.40 10.85
N ASP A 103 10.66 10.21 10.02
CA ASP A 103 10.61 10.13 8.56
C ASP A 103 11.72 9.22 8.02
N ILE A 104 11.40 7.94 7.81
CA ILE A 104 12.37 6.89 7.40
C ILE A 104 12.36 6.57 5.89
N ASN A 105 11.46 7.19 5.13
CA ASN A 105 11.34 6.97 3.69
C ASN A 105 12.58 7.48 2.94
N TYR A 106 12.98 6.75 1.89
CA TYR A 106 14.07 7.14 0.98
C TYR A 106 14.05 8.62 0.57
N HIS A 107 12.86 9.16 0.26
CA HIS A 107 12.68 10.56 -0.14
C HIS A 107 13.33 11.54 0.84
N TRP A 108 13.14 11.34 2.15
CA TRP A 108 13.67 12.21 3.21
C TRP A 108 15.10 11.88 3.62
N PHE A 109 15.74 10.87 3.02
CA PHE A 109 17.16 10.63 3.27
C PHE A 109 17.99 11.82 2.77
N HIS A 110 17.73 12.24 1.53
CA HIS A 110 18.43 13.35 0.85
C HIS A 110 17.72 14.70 0.94
N ARG A 111 16.51 14.76 1.50
CA ARG A 111 15.69 15.97 1.49
C ARG A 111 15.40 16.45 2.90
N VAL A 112 15.67 17.72 3.11
CA VAL A 112 15.22 18.45 4.29
C VAL A 112 13.84 19.05 4.04
N ARG A 113 13.03 19.08 5.09
CA ARG A 113 11.72 19.69 5.07
C ARG A 113 11.78 21.10 5.66
N MET A 114 11.38 22.07 4.85
CA MET A 114 11.26 23.47 5.22
C MET A 114 9.81 23.81 5.57
N HIS A 115 9.64 24.65 6.60
CA HIS A 115 8.36 25.16 7.09
C HIS A 115 8.36 26.70 7.06
N VAL A 116 7.28 27.30 6.55
CA VAL A 116 6.93 28.70 6.76
C VAL A 116 5.55 28.76 7.43
N PRO A 117 5.46 29.12 8.72
CA PRO A 117 4.18 29.27 9.41
C PRO A 117 3.38 30.44 8.84
N ILE A 118 2.13 30.18 8.44
CA ILE A 118 1.21 31.19 7.88
C ILE A 118 0.16 31.57 8.92
N VAL A 119 -0.53 30.56 9.49
CA VAL A 119 -1.46 30.72 10.61
C VAL A 119 -0.96 29.84 11.74
N THR A 120 -0.71 30.42 12.92
CA THR A 120 -0.22 29.70 14.10
C THR A 120 -0.32 30.60 15.33
N THR A 121 -0.33 30.01 16.53
CA THR A 121 -0.26 30.70 17.83
C THR A 121 0.82 30.08 18.71
N PRO A 122 1.28 30.77 19.77
CA PRO A 122 2.24 30.20 20.73
C PRO A 122 1.84 28.85 21.34
N ASP A 123 0.56 28.47 21.31
CA ASP A 123 0.04 27.19 21.81
C ASP A 123 0.27 26.02 20.84
N VAL A 124 0.70 26.32 19.61
CA VAL A 124 1.20 25.31 18.67
C VAL A 124 2.65 24.99 19.00
N LYS A 125 2.92 23.73 19.37
CA LYS A 125 4.24 23.24 19.76
C LYS A 125 4.75 22.17 18.81
N PHE A 126 5.97 22.37 18.31
CA PHE A 126 6.73 21.37 17.56
C PHE A 126 7.77 20.75 18.49
N PHE A 127 7.78 19.42 18.55
CA PHE A 127 8.71 18.65 19.38
C PHE A 127 9.64 17.88 18.45
N CYS A 128 10.95 17.94 18.70
CA CYS A 128 11.94 17.15 17.96
C CYS A 128 13.08 16.77 18.91
N GLY A 129 13.22 15.47 19.18
CA GLY A 129 14.08 15.00 20.26
C GLY A 129 13.65 15.59 21.61
N ASP A 130 14.59 16.23 22.29
CA ASP A 130 14.42 16.89 23.59
C ASP A 130 13.99 18.37 23.49
N GLN A 131 13.92 18.92 22.28
CA GLN A 131 13.57 20.32 22.06
C GLN A 131 12.10 20.53 21.70
N VAL A 132 11.58 21.67 22.14
CA VAL A 132 10.22 22.13 21.84
C VAL A 132 10.28 23.59 21.38
N VAL A 133 9.70 23.90 20.24
CA VAL A 133 9.63 25.26 19.70
C VAL A 133 8.22 25.64 19.29
N HIS A 134 7.93 26.93 19.36
CA HIS A 134 6.87 27.55 18.58
C HIS A 134 7.51 28.22 17.37
N MET A 135 7.08 27.84 16.17
CA MET A 135 7.50 28.51 14.92
C MET A 135 6.52 29.66 14.67
N ALA A 136 6.98 30.91 14.71
CA ALA A 136 6.09 32.07 14.62
C ALA A 136 5.74 32.44 13.16
N GLN A 137 4.66 33.20 12.99
CA GLN A 137 4.14 33.59 11.69
C GLN A 137 5.19 34.31 10.82
N GLY A 138 5.29 33.88 9.56
CA GLY A 138 6.20 34.41 8.56
C GLY A 138 7.64 33.91 8.70
N GLU A 139 8.02 33.26 9.79
CA GLU A 139 9.38 32.72 9.94
C GLU A 139 9.64 31.56 8.97
N SER A 140 10.91 31.17 8.81
CA SER A 140 11.28 29.98 8.04
C SER A 140 12.14 29.04 8.88
N TRP A 141 11.86 27.75 8.78
CA TRP A 141 12.44 26.73 9.66
C TRP A 141 12.74 25.46 8.88
N ILE A 142 13.79 24.76 9.29
CA ILE A 142 14.01 23.34 9.00
C ILE A 142 14.19 22.59 10.31
N PHE A 143 13.97 21.28 10.31
CA PHE A 143 14.16 20.45 11.48
C PHE A 143 14.61 19.04 11.12
N ASP A 144 15.22 18.35 12.07
CA ASP A 144 15.73 17.00 11.92
C ASP A 144 14.57 15.98 11.92
N ASN A 145 14.02 15.69 10.74
CA ASN A 145 12.92 14.73 10.62
C ASN A 145 13.35 13.25 10.78
N TRP A 146 14.66 12.98 10.91
CA TRP A 146 15.15 11.64 11.29
C TRP A 146 14.98 11.37 12.79
N ARG A 147 15.08 12.41 13.63
CA ARG A 147 14.74 12.32 15.05
C ARG A 147 13.25 12.09 15.24
N THR A 148 12.88 11.52 16.39
CA THR A 148 11.47 11.40 16.78
C THR A 148 10.88 12.78 17.00
N HIS A 149 9.75 13.06 16.35
CA HIS A 149 9.11 14.36 16.39
C HIS A 149 7.58 14.24 16.42
N LYS A 150 6.92 15.25 17.00
CA LYS A 150 5.45 15.38 17.06
C LYS A 150 5.04 16.85 16.98
N VAL A 151 3.77 17.12 16.71
CA VAL A 151 3.22 18.48 16.70
C VAL A 151 1.90 18.50 17.43
N GLU A 152 1.71 19.46 18.32
CA GLU A 152 0.46 19.67 19.06
C GLU A 152 -0.09 21.04 18.71
N ASN A 153 -1.38 21.12 18.34
CA ASN A 153 -2.11 22.37 18.24
C ASN A 153 -3.05 22.49 19.44
N ASN A 154 -2.56 23.08 20.53
CA ASN A 154 -3.37 23.31 21.74
C ASN A 154 -4.15 24.64 21.70
N SER A 155 -4.25 25.27 20.52
CA SER A 155 -5.03 26.50 20.32
C SER A 155 -6.48 26.21 19.93
N ASP A 156 -7.28 27.28 19.91
CA ASP A 156 -8.67 27.31 19.45
C ASP A 156 -8.80 27.58 17.94
N ILE A 157 -7.68 27.78 17.23
CA ILE A 157 -7.67 28.05 15.79
C ILE A 157 -6.97 26.94 15.00
N GLU A 158 -7.21 26.91 13.68
CA GLU A 158 -6.44 26.06 12.78
C GLU A 158 -5.02 26.62 12.58
N ARG A 159 -4.04 25.72 12.54
CA ARG A 159 -2.65 26.02 12.18
C ARG A 159 -2.44 25.71 10.71
N ILE A 160 -1.83 26.61 9.95
CA ILE A 160 -1.45 26.40 8.54
C ILE A 160 0.03 26.75 8.35
N HIS A 161 0.84 25.79 7.90
CA HIS A 161 2.22 26.04 7.46
C HIS A 161 2.36 25.71 5.97
N LEU A 162 3.09 26.53 5.22
CA LEU A 162 3.70 26.09 3.97
C LEU A 162 4.83 25.11 4.33
N VAL A 163 4.85 23.97 3.66
CA VAL A 163 5.84 22.92 3.81
C VAL A 163 6.42 22.59 2.45
N ALA A 164 7.74 22.52 2.32
CA ALA A 164 8.38 22.09 1.08
C ALA A 164 9.66 21.31 1.34
N ASP A 165 9.86 20.24 0.58
CA ASP A 165 11.02 19.34 0.69
C ASP A 165 12.05 19.71 -0.39
N THR A 166 13.34 19.78 -0.04
CA THR A 166 14.44 20.08 -0.98
C THR A 166 15.73 19.36 -0.58
N THR A 167 16.59 19.06 -1.56
CA THR A 167 17.98 18.63 -1.31
C THR A 167 18.89 19.78 -0.89
N GLY A 168 18.44 21.02 -1.11
CA GLY A 168 19.26 22.22 -0.97
C GLY A 168 20.34 22.35 -2.06
N ASN A 169 21.17 23.38 -1.91
CA ASN A 169 22.41 23.61 -2.63
C ASN A 169 23.46 24.14 -1.61
N SER A 170 24.68 24.42 -2.04
CA SER A 170 25.74 24.92 -1.14
C SER A 170 25.29 26.15 -0.35
N ARG A 171 24.73 27.17 -1.03
CA ARG A 171 24.23 28.39 -0.38
C ARG A 171 23.17 28.10 0.70
N PHE A 172 22.24 27.19 0.42
CA PHE A 172 21.22 26.80 1.38
C PHE A 172 21.83 26.17 2.63
N TRP A 173 22.81 25.27 2.45
CA TRP A 173 23.46 24.56 3.55
C TRP A 173 24.43 25.45 4.33
N ASP A 174 25.15 26.37 3.68
CA ASP A 174 25.96 27.39 4.35
C ASP A 174 25.09 28.28 5.24
N MET A 175 23.93 28.70 4.73
CA MET A 175 22.93 29.46 5.49
C MET A 175 22.38 28.66 6.67
N ALA A 176 22.01 27.40 6.47
CA ALA A 176 21.47 26.55 7.53
C ALA A 176 22.52 26.30 8.64
N HIS A 177 23.77 26.05 8.27
CA HIS A 177 24.86 25.87 9.23
C HIS A 177 25.16 27.14 10.02
N ALA A 178 25.23 28.30 9.34
CA ALA A 178 25.38 29.58 10.01
C ALA A 178 24.22 29.85 10.98
N ALA A 179 22.98 29.56 10.56
CA ALA A 179 21.78 29.72 11.39
C ALA A 179 21.73 28.77 12.60
N ALA A 180 22.39 27.61 12.52
CA ALA A 180 22.49 26.65 13.61
C ALA A 180 23.57 27.01 14.64
N THR A 181 24.61 27.72 14.22
CA THR A 181 25.81 27.97 15.04
C THR A 181 25.96 29.41 15.51
N GLN A 182 25.23 30.34 14.89
CA GLN A 182 25.36 31.78 15.11
C GLN A 182 23.99 32.45 15.20
N THR A 183 23.94 33.59 15.86
CA THR A 183 22.76 34.47 15.80
C THR A 183 22.81 35.25 14.49
N ILE A 184 21.86 34.97 13.60
CA ILE A 184 21.68 35.72 12.35
C ILE A 184 20.50 36.67 12.50
N GLU A 185 20.70 37.94 12.13
CA GLU A 185 19.63 38.93 12.09
C GLU A 185 18.55 38.54 11.06
N PRO A 186 17.26 38.53 11.45
CA PRO A 186 16.19 38.21 10.52
C PRO A 186 16.09 39.21 9.36
N GLN A 187 16.01 38.69 8.14
CA GLN A 187 15.78 39.45 6.93
C GLN A 187 14.31 39.32 6.51
N THR A 188 13.60 40.45 6.48
CA THR A 188 12.23 40.51 5.96
C THR A 188 12.24 40.51 4.43
N ILE A 189 11.49 39.58 3.84
CA ILE A 189 11.32 39.42 2.39
C ILE A 189 9.90 39.83 2.01
N PRO A 190 9.71 41.03 1.43
CA PRO A 190 8.38 41.54 1.11
C PRO A 190 7.79 40.83 -0.10
N TYR A 191 6.46 40.78 -0.16
CA TYR A 191 5.75 40.44 -1.40
C TYR A 191 6.00 41.52 -2.46
N GLN A 192 6.27 41.10 -3.70
CA GLN A 192 6.43 42.01 -4.84
C GLN A 192 5.24 41.83 -5.80
N PRO A 193 4.24 42.72 -5.77
CA PRO A 193 3.08 42.63 -6.66
C PRO A 193 3.48 42.59 -8.14
N GLY A 194 2.91 41.65 -8.89
CA GLY A 194 3.16 41.49 -10.33
C GLY A 194 4.50 40.86 -10.71
N ALA A 195 5.41 40.61 -9.76
CA ALA A 195 6.68 39.94 -10.03
C ALA A 195 6.45 38.47 -10.43
N ARG A 196 7.01 38.07 -11.57
CA ARG A 196 7.02 36.68 -12.04
C ARG A 196 8.34 36.03 -11.64
N VAL A 197 8.26 34.89 -10.97
CA VAL A 197 9.42 34.11 -10.53
C VAL A 197 9.40 32.71 -11.14
N GLY A 198 10.58 32.15 -11.38
CA GLY A 198 10.73 30.75 -11.76
C GLY A 198 10.92 29.87 -10.54
N ILE A 199 10.30 28.69 -10.55
CA ILE A 199 10.51 27.65 -9.53
C ILE A 199 11.14 26.44 -10.20
N ALA A 200 12.30 26.05 -9.71
CA ALA A 200 12.93 24.79 -10.12
C ALA A 200 12.29 23.63 -9.35
N THR A 201 11.91 22.57 -10.04
CA THR A 201 11.33 21.35 -9.46
C THR A 201 12.12 20.12 -9.85
N GLU A 202 12.21 19.13 -8.97
CA GLU A 202 12.98 17.91 -9.21
C GLU A 202 12.44 17.13 -10.41
N GLN A 203 13.29 16.87 -11.41
CA GLN A 203 12.89 16.08 -12.58
C GLN A 203 13.32 14.61 -12.47
N HIS A 204 14.35 14.33 -11.68
CA HIS A 204 14.90 13.00 -11.46
C HIS A 204 15.17 12.81 -9.97
N ASN A 205 14.33 12.01 -9.31
CA ASN A 205 14.44 11.74 -7.87
C ASN A 205 14.30 10.26 -7.52
N ILE A 206 14.26 9.40 -8.53
CA ILE A 206 14.20 7.95 -8.40
C ILE A 206 14.99 7.31 -9.54
N TYR A 207 15.63 6.19 -9.24
CA TYR A 207 16.41 5.41 -10.20
C TYR A 207 15.59 4.25 -10.75
N ARG A 208 15.80 3.88 -12.01
CA ARG A 208 15.27 2.60 -12.53
C ARG A 208 15.82 1.41 -11.76
N VAL A 209 17.14 1.38 -11.57
CA VAL A 209 17.82 0.53 -10.60
C VAL A 209 18.78 1.43 -9.82
N MET A 210 18.71 1.36 -8.51
CA MET A 210 19.55 2.19 -7.64
C MET A 210 21.04 1.84 -7.85
N PRO A 211 21.91 2.83 -8.16
CA PRO A 211 23.31 2.56 -8.41
C PRO A 211 24.03 2.09 -7.14
N PRO A 212 25.12 1.30 -7.24
CA PRO A 212 25.84 0.78 -6.08
C PRO A 212 26.33 1.85 -5.09
N SER A 213 26.61 3.06 -5.56
CA SER A 213 27.00 4.18 -4.69
C SER A 213 25.87 4.61 -3.75
N GLU A 214 24.65 4.69 -4.28
CA GLU A 214 23.46 5.07 -3.52
C GLU A 214 23.07 3.98 -2.51
N VAL A 215 23.12 2.71 -2.94
CA VAL A 215 22.92 1.56 -2.05
C VAL A 215 23.97 1.55 -0.93
N ASP A 216 25.23 1.84 -1.26
CA ASP A 216 26.30 1.91 -0.27
C ASP A 216 26.06 3.01 0.75
N ASP A 217 25.66 4.21 0.32
CA ASP A 217 25.40 5.35 1.21
C ASP A 217 24.25 5.04 2.20
N LEU A 218 23.10 4.60 1.68
CA LEU A 218 21.92 4.28 2.48
C LEU A 218 22.16 3.17 3.51
N LEU A 219 22.95 2.16 3.15
CA LEU A 219 23.19 0.99 4.00
C LEU A 219 24.36 1.17 4.95
N ARG A 220 25.42 1.90 4.56
CA ARG A 220 26.50 2.24 5.50
C ARG A 220 25.98 3.13 6.62
N ASP A 221 25.22 4.18 6.28
CA ASP A 221 24.56 5.04 7.26
C ASP A 221 23.70 4.22 8.24
N LEU A 222 22.96 3.24 7.72
CA LEU A 222 22.11 2.41 8.58
C LEU A 222 22.91 1.44 9.45
N VAL A 223 23.99 0.86 8.94
CA VAL A 223 24.88 -0.02 9.73
C VAL A 223 25.47 0.75 10.91
N GLU A 224 25.96 1.97 10.69
CA GLU A 224 26.52 2.82 11.75
C GLU A 224 25.49 3.17 12.83
N GLU A 225 24.23 3.33 12.44
CA GLU A 225 23.12 3.59 13.35
C GLU A 225 22.55 2.35 14.04
N THR A 226 22.89 1.14 13.58
CA THR A 226 22.24 -0.08 14.08
C THR A 226 22.84 -0.52 15.43
N ILE A 227 21.95 -0.87 16.35
CA ILE A 227 22.29 -1.49 17.62
C ILE A 227 21.44 -2.76 17.83
N SER A 228 21.97 -3.70 18.59
CA SER A 228 21.23 -4.85 19.10
C SER A 228 20.74 -4.56 20.52
N LEU A 229 19.45 -4.83 20.78
CA LEU A 229 18.91 -4.83 22.15
C LEU A 229 19.25 -6.12 22.94
N LYS A 230 19.81 -7.15 22.30
CA LYS A 230 20.33 -8.34 23.00
C LYS A 230 21.60 -7.99 23.77
N ALA A 231 21.73 -8.52 24.99
CA ALA A 231 22.90 -8.30 25.84
C ALA A 231 24.04 -9.27 25.52
N GLY A 232 25.27 -8.88 25.88
CA GLY A 232 26.44 -9.76 25.88
C GLY A 232 26.84 -10.29 24.49
N ASP A 233 27.28 -11.54 24.44
CA ASP A 233 27.74 -12.20 23.21
C ASP A 233 26.64 -12.33 22.15
N ALA A 234 25.40 -12.61 22.56
CA ALA A 234 24.28 -12.77 21.64
C ALA A 234 24.01 -11.49 20.82
N GLY A 235 24.16 -10.31 21.44
CA GLY A 235 24.03 -9.04 20.73
C GLY A 235 25.19 -8.76 19.78
N ARG A 236 26.42 -9.10 20.18
CA ARG A 236 27.60 -8.98 19.31
C ARG A 236 27.49 -9.89 18.09
N GLU A 237 27.06 -11.14 18.27
CA GLU A 237 26.86 -12.10 17.19
C GLU A 237 25.74 -11.65 16.22
N GLN A 238 24.63 -11.12 16.75
CA GLN A 238 23.55 -10.57 15.94
C GLN A 238 24.04 -9.40 15.08
N MET A 239 24.81 -8.47 15.66
CA MET A 239 25.40 -7.34 14.94
C MET A 239 26.40 -7.78 13.86
N GLN A 240 27.33 -8.69 14.20
CA GLN A 240 28.30 -9.23 13.23
C GLN A 240 27.60 -9.94 12.06
N THR A 241 26.52 -10.67 12.34
CA THR A 241 25.73 -11.33 11.30
C THR A 241 25.01 -10.32 10.42
N TYR A 242 24.41 -9.28 11.00
CA TYR A 242 23.78 -8.19 10.27
C TYR A 242 24.77 -7.46 9.35
N GLU A 243 25.92 -7.06 9.87
CA GLU A 243 26.98 -6.39 9.10
C GLU A 243 27.44 -7.24 7.92
N ARG A 244 27.65 -8.54 8.14
CA ARG A 244 28.02 -9.48 7.08
C ARG A 244 26.94 -9.63 6.01
N VAL A 245 25.66 -9.71 6.41
CA VAL A 245 24.52 -9.79 5.48
C VAL A 245 24.44 -8.54 4.62
N VAL A 246 24.51 -7.36 5.23
CA VAL A 246 24.44 -6.07 4.52
C VAL A 246 25.65 -5.88 3.61
N TYR A 247 26.86 -6.21 4.09
CA TYR A 247 28.07 -6.17 3.28
C TYR A 247 27.98 -7.09 2.06
N GLY A 248 27.57 -8.35 2.24
CA GLY A 248 27.39 -9.30 1.16
C GLY A 248 26.38 -8.81 0.12
N PHE A 249 25.22 -8.31 0.57
CA PHE A 249 24.23 -7.71 -0.32
C PHE A 249 24.81 -6.58 -1.17
N ARG A 250 25.60 -5.68 -0.58
CA ARG A 250 26.23 -4.56 -1.29
C ARG A 250 27.21 -5.02 -2.36
N GLN A 251 27.99 -6.08 -2.08
CA GLN A 251 28.90 -6.67 -3.08
C GLN A 251 28.13 -7.34 -4.22
N ASP A 252 27.08 -8.11 -3.89
CA ASP A 252 26.25 -8.77 -4.90
C ASP A 252 25.52 -7.74 -5.77
N TRP A 253 25.00 -6.66 -5.18
CA TRP A 253 24.36 -5.57 -5.93
C TRP A 253 25.34 -4.91 -6.91
N ARG A 254 26.59 -4.70 -6.48
CA ARG A 254 27.66 -4.17 -7.33
C ARG A 254 28.04 -5.12 -8.45
N GLN A 255 28.08 -6.42 -8.18
CA GLN A 255 28.29 -7.44 -9.22
C GLN A 255 27.15 -7.43 -10.25
N LEU A 256 25.89 -7.39 -9.80
CA LEU A 256 24.74 -7.28 -10.68
C LEU A 256 24.80 -6.01 -11.52
N TRP A 257 25.21 -4.87 -10.94
CA TRP A 257 25.41 -3.61 -11.66
C TRP A 257 26.47 -3.71 -12.75
N SER A 258 27.61 -4.33 -12.47
CA SER A 258 28.63 -4.57 -13.49
C SER A 258 28.15 -5.45 -14.64
N LEU A 259 27.15 -6.31 -14.40
CA LEU A 259 26.59 -7.22 -15.41
C LEU A 259 25.43 -6.61 -16.20
N PHE A 260 24.56 -5.84 -15.54
CA PHE A 260 23.26 -5.43 -16.08
C PHE A 260 23.00 -3.93 -16.07
N ALA A 261 23.77 -3.12 -15.33
CA ALA A 261 23.43 -1.73 -15.04
C ALA A 261 21.94 -1.59 -14.66
N ASP A 262 21.20 -0.66 -15.27
CA ASP A 262 19.76 -0.48 -15.07
C ASP A 262 18.89 -1.14 -16.17
N THR A 263 19.43 -2.11 -16.91
CA THR A 263 18.69 -2.77 -18.01
C THR A 263 17.56 -3.68 -17.52
N ASP A 264 16.56 -3.90 -18.38
CA ASP A 264 15.44 -4.83 -18.13
C ASP A 264 15.87 -6.24 -17.74
N ARG A 265 16.95 -6.72 -18.37
CA ARG A 265 17.52 -8.03 -18.08
C ARG A 265 17.98 -8.18 -16.63
N GLY A 266 18.40 -7.10 -15.98
CA GLY A 266 18.87 -7.12 -14.59
C GLY A 266 17.75 -7.14 -13.57
N VAL A 267 16.56 -6.59 -13.90
CA VAL A 267 15.47 -6.34 -12.94
C VAL A 267 15.09 -7.58 -12.11
N PRO A 268 14.89 -8.79 -12.68
CA PRO A 268 14.57 -9.97 -11.88
C PRO A 268 15.68 -10.36 -10.89
N HIS A 269 16.96 -10.15 -11.27
CA HIS A 269 18.10 -10.48 -10.43
C HIS A 269 18.21 -9.53 -9.23
N TYR A 270 18.01 -8.23 -9.45
CA TYR A 270 17.97 -7.23 -8.39
C TYR A 270 16.84 -7.49 -7.39
N ARG A 271 15.62 -7.75 -7.89
CA ARG A 271 14.45 -8.06 -7.04
C ARG A 271 14.71 -9.29 -6.18
N LYS A 272 15.17 -10.38 -6.78
CA LYS A 272 15.53 -11.60 -6.06
C LYS A 272 16.55 -11.31 -4.95
N ARG A 273 17.58 -10.50 -5.25
CA ARG A 273 18.61 -10.20 -4.25
C ARG A 273 18.09 -9.32 -3.11
N LEU A 274 17.22 -8.36 -3.41
CA LEU A 274 16.55 -7.50 -2.45
C LEU A 274 15.62 -8.31 -1.52
N ASP A 275 14.83 -9.23 -2.07
CA ASP A 275 13.96 -10.12 -1.29
C ASP A 275 14.77 -10.99 -0.32
N MET A 276 15.91 -11.53 -0.79
CA MET A 276 16.83 -12.30 0.06
C MET A 276 17.39 -11.43 1.20
N LEU A 277 17.77 -10.18 0.94
CA LEU A 277 18.22 -9.28 2.00
C LEU A 277 17.13 -9.07 3.06
N LEU A 278 15.90 -8.75 2.64
CA LEU A 278 14.79 -8.51 3.55
C LEU A 278 14.48 -9.75 4.40
N GLN A 279 14.51 -10.94 3.80
CA GLN A 279 14.35 -12.21 4.53
C GLN A 279 15.49 -12.46 5.53
N GLN A 280 16.74 -12.24 5.12
CA GLN A 280 17.92 -12.42 5.98
C GLN A 280 17.89 -11.46 7.17
N VAL A 281 17.54 -10.19 6.96
CA VAL A 281 17.41 -9.21 8.05
C VAL A 281 16.22 -9.55 8.96
N ASN A 282 15.08 -9.96 8.40
CA ASN A 282 13.92 -10.38 9.18
C ASN A 282 14.25 -11.57 10.10
N ALA A 283 15.05 -12.53 9.62
CA ALA A 283 15.49 -13.68 10.42
C ALA A 283 16.39 -13.32 11.61
N LEU A 284 17.01 -12.12 11.60
CA LEU A 284 17.82 -11.65 12.72
C LEU A 284 16.96 -11.15 13.88
N GLY A 285 15.69 -10.79 13.66
CA GLY A 285 14.74 -10.37 14.69
C GLY A 285 14.62 -8.86 14.89
N ASP A 286 13.57 -8.46 15.60
CA ASP A 286 13.17 -7.07 15.83
C ASP A 286 14.00 -6.35 16.91
N GLU A 287 14.99 -7.03 17.51
CA GLU A 287 15.93 -6.45 18.46
C GLU A 287 17.00 -5.59 17.79
N LEU A 288 17.15 -5.68 16.46
CA LEU A 288 17.95 -4.74 15.69
C LEU A 288 17.20 -3.41 15.55
N ARG A 289 17.73 -2.37 16.20
CA ARG A 289 17.12 -1.04 16.28
C ARG A 289 18.07 0.02 15.76
N VAL A 290 17.49 1.08 15.21
CA VAL A 290 18.21 2.33 14.94
C VAL A 290 18.44 3.04 16.26
N ARG A 291 19.68 3.39 16.58
CA ARG A 291 20.11 4.01 17.83
C ARG A 291 19.36 5.32 18.09
N SER A 292 19.29 6.20 17.10
CA SER A 292 18.77 7.56 17.28
C SER A 292 17.26 7.67 17.42
N ASN A 293 16.49 6.71 16.87
CA ASN A 293 15.02 6.81 16.81
C ASN A 293 14.29 5.51 17.16
N GLN A 294 15.02 4.46 17.55
CA GLN A 294 14.50 3.16 18.01
C GLN A 294 13.62 2.41 16.99
N MET A 295 13.70 2.78 15.72
CA MET A 295 12.96 2.10 14.66
C MET A 295 13.52 0.69 14.40
N PRO A 296 12.67 -0.31 14.13
CA PRO A 296 13.13 -1.61 13.66
C PRO A 296 13.95 -1.46 12.37
N VAL A 297 15.15 -2.03 12.34
CA VAL A 297 16.06 -1.93 11.18
C VAL A 297 15.42 -2.46 9.91
N LEU A 298 14.68 -3.58 10.00
CA LEU A 298 13.93 -4.15 8.87
C LEU A 298 12.98 -3.12 8.24
N ARG A 299 12.27 -2.36 9.07
CA ARG A 299 11.33 -1.33 8.60
C ARG A 299 12.06 -0.19 7.88
N VAL A 300 13.23 0.21 8.38
CA VAL A 300 14.05 1.25 7.74
C VAL A 300 14.64 0.77 6.41
N ILE A 301 15.19 -0.45 6.35
CA ILE A 301 15.67 -1.05 5.09
C ILE A 301 14.56 -1.11 4.05
N GLY A 302 13.37 -1.55 4.46
CA GLY A 302 12.19 -1.60 3.58
C GLY A 302 11.80 -0.24 3.01
N GLN A 303 11.88 0.83 3.83
CA GLN A 303 11.50 2.19 3.43
C GLN A 303 12.61 2.97 2.70
N ARG A 304 13.88 2.55 2.81
CA ARG A 304 15.02 3.13 2.08
C ARG A 304 15.27 2.44 0.74
N ILE A 305 15.44 1.12 0.76
CA ILE A 305 15.83 0.35 -0.44
C ILE A 305 14.77 -0.67 -0.87
N GLY A 306 14.04 -1.28 0.07
CA GLY A 306 13.05 -2.32 -0.26
C GLY A 306 11.97 -1.84 -1.24
N THR A 307 11.52 -0.59 -1.06
CA THR A 307 10.48 0.02 -1.89
C THR A 307 11.05 0.71 -3.14
N TYR A 308 12.28 1.24 -3.08
CA TYR A 308 12.79 2.22 -4.06
C TYR A 308 14.04 1.79 -4.82
N ALA A 309 14.60 0.61 -4.57
CA ALA A 309 15.85 0.20 -5.23
C ALA A 309 15.65 -0.30 -6.68
N VAL A 310 14.45 -0.73 -7.06
CA VAL A 310 14.14 -1.30 -8.39
C VAL A 310 12.77 -0.83 -8.89
N ASN A 311 12.77 0.05 -9.89
CA ASN A 311 11.61 0.78 -10.42
C ASN A 311 11.59 0.68 -11.96
N PRO A 312 11.20 -0.47 -12.55
CA PRO A 312 11.28 -0.71 -14.00
C PRO A 312 10.41 0.23 -14.84
N GLU A 313 9.46 0.93 -14.24
CA GLU A 313 8.64 1.96 -14.86
C GLU A 313 9.43 3.25 -15.18
N VAL A 314 10.57 3.47 -14.54
CA VAL A 314 11.44 4.63 -14.79
C VAL A 314 12.34 4.33 -15.99
N GLY A 315 12.38 5.20 -17.02
CA GLY A 315 13.22 4.99 -18.21
C GLY A 315 14.71 4.81 -17.89
N ALA A 316 15.42 4.03 -18.72
CA ALA A 316 16.85 3.75 -18.53
C ALA A 316 17.73 5.00 -18.74
N VAL A 317 18.79 5.13 -17.95
CA VAL A 317 19.72 6.25 -18.02
C VAL A 317 20.65 6.08 -19.22
N GLY A 318 20.54 6.96 -20.22
CA GLY A 318 21.43 6.99 -21.40
C GLY A 318 20.79 6.64 -22.75
N GLY A 319 19.47 6.47 -22.81
CA GLY A 319 18.75 6.54 -24.09
C GLY A 319 18.90 7.93 -24.70
N ALA A 320 19.25 8.01 -26.00
CA ALA A 320 19.30 9.27 -26.73
C ALA A 320 18.01 10.08 -26.49
N PRO A 321 18.07 11.42 -26.43
CA PRO A 321 16.88 12.24 -26.23
C PRO A 321 15.93 11.98 -27.40
N SER A 322 14.83 11.29 -27.10
CA SER A 322 13.73 11.16 -28.04
C SER A 322 13.23 12.58 -28.32
N THR A 323 13.39 13.04 -29.55
CA THR A 323 12.74 14.24 -30.08
C THR A 323 11.25 13.93 -30.24
N ALA A 324 10.55 13.79 -29.13
CA ALA A 324 9.10 13.82 -29.12
C ALA A 324 8.65 15.30 -29.04
N PRO A 325 7.66 15.72 -29.85
CA PRO A 325 7.18 17.09 -29.81
C PRO A 325 6.53 17.40 -28.45
N ALA A 326 6.39 18.70 -28.16
CA ALA A 326 5.80 19.28 -26.95
C ALA A 326 4.65 18.44 -26.36
N PRO A 327 4.52 18.35 -25.02
CA PRO A 327 3.53 17.48 -24.41
C PRO A 327 2.13 17.92 -24.83
N ALA A 328 1.56 17.17 -25.76
CA ALA A 328 0.12 17.05 -25.88
C ALA A 328 -0.44 16.67 -24.52
N ALA A 329 -1.69 17.08 -24.26
CA ALA A 329 -2.43 16.77 -23.04
C ALA A 329 -2.10 15.37 -22.50
N ARG A 330 -1.84 15.27 -21.19
CA ARG A 330 -1.48 14.01 -20.52
C ARG A 330 -2.41 12.87 -20.96
N PRO A 331 -1.87 11.66 -21.15
CA PRO A 331 -2.68 10.52 -21.52
C PRO A 331 -3.73 10.31 -20.44
N VAL A 332 -4.99 10.20 -20.88
CA VAL A 332 -6.05 9.54 -20.13
C VAL A 332 -5.45 8.24 -19.59
N VAL A 333 -5.56 7.98 -18.28
CA VAL A 333 -5.17 6.68 -17.72
C VAL A 333 -5.91 5.61 -18.51
N ARG A 334 -5.21 4.91 -19.41
CA ARG A 334 -5.79 3.79 -20.16
C ARG A 334 -5.88 2.63 -19.19
N THR A 335 -7.01 2.53 -18.50
CA THR A 335 -7.43 1.23 -17.95
C THR A 335 -7.85 0.37 -19.13
N PRO A 336 -7.39 -0.88 -19.24
CA PRO A 336 -7.91 -1.78 -20.26
C PRO A 336 -9.41 -1.92 -20.05
N ASP A 337 -10.13 -2.22 -21.12
CA ASP A 337 -11.50 -2.69 -20.97
C ASP A 337 -11.46 -4.04 -20.24
N TYR A 338 -12.29 -4.19 -19.22
CA TYR A 338 -12.38 -5.43 -18.47
C TYR A 338 -13.58 -6.19 -19.01
N ASP A 339 -13.38 -6.93 -20.10
CA ASP A 339 -14.44 -7.71 -20.72
C ASP A 339 -14.83 -8.86 -19.78
N ARG A 340 -16.04 -8.80 -19.23
CA ARG A 340 -16.72 -9.82 -18.42
C ARG A 340 -15.76 -10.61 -17.51
N PRO A 341 -15.19 -9.96 -16.48
CA PRO A 341 -14.29 -10.60 -15.51
C PRO A 341 -14.88 -11.87 -14.91
N VAL A 342 -14.07 -12.90 -14.75
CA VAL A 342 -14.40 -14.13 -14.03
C VAL A 342 -13.92 -14.01 -12.59
N ILE A 343 -14.85 -13.93 -11.64
CA ILE A 343 -14.56 -13.79 -10.21
C ILE A 343 -14.97 -15.05 -9.48
N ILE A 344 -14.01 -15.74 -8.86
CA ILE A 344 -14.28 -16.94 -8.07
C ILE A 344 -14.60 -16.54 -6.63
N VAL A 345 -15.78 -16.90 -6.17
CA VAL A 345 -16.24 -16.68 -4.79
C VAL A 345 -16.48 -18.01 -4.10
N ALA A 346 -16.03 -18.12 -2.85
CA ALA A 346 -16.14 -19.34 -2.05
C ALA A 346 -15.93 -19.03 -0.58
N ALA A 347 -16.51 -19.85 0.31
CA ALA A 347 -16.09 -19.85 1.71
C ALA A 347 -14.58 -20.16 1.82
N PRO A 348 -13.86 -19.61 2.81
CA PRO A 348 -12.46 -19.94 3.04
C PRO A 348 -12.27 -21.45 3.12
N ARG A 349 -11.15 -21.95 2.59
CA ARG A 349 -10.81 -23.38 2.64
C ARG A 349 -11.75 -24.32 1.84
N SER A 350 -12.54 -23.79 0.90
CA SER A 350 -13.37 -24.58 -0.03
C SER A 350 -12.62 -25.16 -1.25
N GLY A 351 -11.33 -24.84 -1.42
CA GLY A 351 -10.56 -25.28 -2.59
C GLY A 351 -10.51 -24.28 -3.76
N SER A 352 -10.95 -23.04 -3.55
CA SER A 352 -10.97 -21.99 -4.60
C SER A 352 -9.59 -21.66 -5.18
N THR A 353 -8.51 -21.90 -4.43
CA THR A 353 -7.14 -21.78 -4.97
C THR A 353 -6.86 -22.80 -6.06
N ALA A 354 -7.29 -24.06 -5.88
CA ALA A 354 -7.09 -25.10 -6.88
C ALA A 354 -7.89 -24.82 -8.16
N LEU A 355 -9.13 -24.32 -8.01
CA LEU A 355 -9.95 -23.88 -9.15
C LEU A 355 -9.32 -22.69 -9.88
N PHE A 356 -8.87 -21.67 -9.14
CA PHE A 356 -8.16 -20.51 -9.70
C PHE A 356 -6.90 -20.93 -10.46
N GLU A 357 -6.03 -21.74 -9.85
CA GLU A 357 -4.78 -22.19 -10.46
C GLU A 357 -5.00 -23.08 -11.69
N THR A 358 -6.14 -23.78 -11.74
CA THR A 358 -6.54 -24.58 -12.90
C THR A 358 -6.97 -23.69 -14.06
N LEU A 359 -7.77 -22.66 -13.80
CA LEU A 359 -8.18 -21.70 -14.84
C LEU A 359 -7.04 -20.76 -15.27
N ALA A 360 -6.12 -20.42 -14.37
CA ALA A 360 -5.02 -19.49 -14.65
C ALA A 360 -3.99 -20.00 -15.66
N VAL A 361 -4.07 -21.27 -16.11
CA VAL A 361 -3.16 -21.83 -17.12
C VAL A 361 -3.56 -21.43 -18.54
N THR A 362 -4.82 -21.06 -18.80
CA THR A 362 -5.24 -20.65 -20.14
C THR A 362 -4.72 -19.24 -20.47
N PRO A 363 -4.18 -19.02 -21.68
CA PRO A 363 -3.79 -17.68 -22.14
C PRO A 363 -4.97 -16.72 -22.32
N GLN A 364 -6.20 -17.20 -22.28
CA GLN A 364 -7.40 -16.36 -22.42
C GLN A 364 -7.67 -15.48 -21.19
N LEU A 365 -7.08 -15.80 -20.03
CA LEU A 365 -7.33 -15.13 -18.76
C LEU A 365 -6.10 -14.36 -18.26
N HIS A 366 -6.35 -13.21 -17.67
CA HIS A 366 -5.36 -12.37 -17.01
C HIS A 366 -5.66 -12.29 -15.53
N ASN A 367 -4.67 -12.41 -14.66
CA ASN A 367 -4.87 -12.43 -13.22
C ASN A 367 -3.82 -11.57 -12.51
N PRO A 368 -4.02 -11.17 -11.24
CA PRO A 368 -3.10 -10.29 -10.53
C PRO A 368 -1.86 -11.01 -9.93
N GLY A 369 -1.52 -12.21 -10.41
CA GLY A 369 -0.43 -13.04 -9.90
C GLY A 369 -0.77 -13.85 -8.63
N GLY A 370 -2.04 -13.87 -8.22
CA GLY A 370 -2.50 -14.55 -7.01
C GLY A 370 -3.69 -13.88 -6.35
N GLU A 371 -3.83 -14.02 -5.03
CA GLU A 371 -4.87 -13.33 -4.27
C GLU A 371 -4.55 -11.83 -4.17
N ALA A 372 -5.47 -10.99 -4.65
CA ALA A 372 -5.31 -9.55 -4.71
C ALA A 372 -5.84 -8.84 -3.45
N HIS A 373 -5.41 -9.27 -2.26
CA HIS A 373 -5.80 -8.60 -1.00
C HIS A 373 -5.56 -7.08 -1.05
N TRP A 374 -4.47 -6.65 -1.68
CA TRP A 374 -4.11 -5.24 -1.85
C TRP A 374 -5.13 -4.41 -2.66
N LEU A 375 -5.98 -5.04 -3.49
CA LEU A 375 -6.92 -4.34 -4.37
C LEU A 375 -8.00 -3.62 -3.56
N VAL A 376 -8.51 -4.26 -2.50
CA VAL A 376 -9.52 -3.66 -1.60
C VAL A 376 -8.88 -3.22 -0.29
N GLU A 377 -8.03 -4.04 0.33
CA GLU A 377 -7.42 -3.71 1.63
C GLU A 377 -6.37 -2.59 1.54
N GLY A 378 -5.92 -2.26 0.31
CA GLY A 378 -5.09 -1.07 0.05
C GLY A 378 -5.83 0.26 0.21
N PHE A 379 -7.13 0.24 0.46
CA PHE A 379 -7.94 1.40 0.82
C PHE A 379 -8.32 1.31 2.30
N ARG A 380 -7.71 2.15 3.14
CA ARG A 380 -7.88 2.07 4.60
C ARG A 380 -9.35 2.26 5.04
N MET A 381 -10.15 2.96 4.25
CA MET A 381 -11.59 3.15 4.47
C MET A 381 -12.43 1.87 4.33
N PHE A 382 -11.88 0.81 3.76
CA PHE A 382 -12.55 -0.49 3.58
C PHE A 382 -12.08 -1.55 4.58
N LEU A 383 -11.20 -1.19 5.51
CA LEU A 383 -10.74 -2.11 6.56
C LEU A 383 -11.77 -2.18 7.68
N PRO A 384 -12.02 -3.37 8.28
CA PRO A 384 -12.85 -3.49 9.46
C PRO A 384 -12.41 -2.53 10.58
N GLY A 385 -13.35 -1.76 11.12
CA GLY A 385 -13.11 -0.70 12.11
C GLY A 385 -13.08 0.71 11.52
N ALA A 386 -13.10 0.87 10.19
CA ALA A 386 -13.33 2.16 9.55
C ALA A 386 -14.81 2.60 9.71
N PRO A 387 -15.12 3.92 9.65
CA PRO A 387 -16.49 4.40 9.74
C PRO A 387 -17.43 3.71 8.73
N GLY A 388 -18.45 3.02 9.25
CA GLY A 388 -19.43 2.31 8.42
C GLY A 388 -18.92 1.01 7.78
N VAL A 389 -17.83 0.42 8.30
CA VAL A 389 -17.28 -0.89 7.91
C VAL A 389 -16.95 -1.71 9.16
N ASP A 390 -17.73 -2.75 9.42
CA ASP A 390 -17.64 -3.60 10.61
C ASP A 390 -16.91 -4.93 10.37
N SER A 391 -16.92 -5.41 9.12
CA SER A 391 -16.51 -6.73 8.69
C SER A 391 -15.87 -6.64 7.29
N ASN A 392 -15.59 -7.76 6.64
CA ASN A 392 -15.13 -7.75 5.25
C ASN A 392 -16.25 -7.48 4.23
N ARG A 393 -17.51 -7.36 4.67
CA ARG A 393 -18.63 -7.03 3.80
C ARG A 393 -18.48 -5.63 3.22
N LEU A 394 -18.60 -5.53 1.90
CA LEU A 394 -18.73 -4.26 1.19
C LEU A 394 -19.82 -4.39 0.13
N THR A 395 -20.61 -3.35 -0.02
CA THR A 395 -21.71 -3.25 -0.98
C THR A 395 -21.47 -2.10 -1.97
N ALA A 396 -22.31 -1.98 -2.99
CA ALA A 396 -22.12 -1.02 -4.08
C ALA A 396 -22.06 0.45 -3.61
N ASP A 397 -22.70 0.80 -2.49
CA ASP A 397 -22.67 2.14 -1.87
C ASP A 397 -21.26 2.59 -1.48
N LYS A 398 -20.33 1.65 -1.28
CA LYS A 398 -18.94 1.94 -0.93
C LYS A 398 -18.06 2.28 -2.14
N LEU A 399 -18.57 2.11 -3.36
CA LEU A 399 -17.79 2.31 -4.58
C LEU A 399 -18.20 3.61 -5.28
N THR A 400 -17.35 4.64 -5.17
CA THR A 400 -17.49 5.86 -5.97
C THR A 400 -16.80 5.72 -7.33
N PRO A 401 -17.14 6.54 -8.34
CA PRO A 401 -16.47 6.53 -9.64
C PRO A 401 -14.94 6.69 -9.54
N GLU A 402 -14.47 7.51 -8.61
CA GLU A 402 -13.04 7.78 -8.39
C GLU A 402 -12.34 6.55 -7.80
N ILE A 403 -12.99 5.87 -6.85
CA ILE A 403 -12.46 4.63 -6.28
C ILE A 403 -12.45 3.53 -7.35
N ALA A 404 -13.50 3.42 -8.15
CA ALA A 404 -13.58 2.45 -9.25
C ALA A 404 -12.44 2.67 -10.25
N LEU A 405 -12.19 3.91 -10.66
CA LEU A 405 -11.07 4.26 -11.55
C LEU A 405 -9.71 3.94 -10.91
N ALA A 406 -9.52 4.28 -9.64
CA ALA A 406 -8.28 3.98 -8.91
C ALA A 406 -8.04 2.47 -8.80
N MET A 407 -9.08 1.68 -8.53
CA MET A 407 -9.00 0.22 -8.46
C MET A 407 -8.65 -0.40 -9.81
N LYS A 408 -9.34 0.01 -10.88
CA LYS A 408 -9.04 -0.44 -12.25
C LYS A 408 -7.61 -0.06 -12.66
N SER A 409 -7.16 1.14 -12.33
CA SER A 409 -5.78 1.58 -12.61
C SER A 409 -4.73 0.76 -11.88
N ARG A 410 -4.94 0.47 -10.58
CA ARG A 410 -4.05 -0.39 -9.79
C ARG A 410 -4.02 -1.82 -10.31
N LEU A 411 -5.16 -2.31 -10.77
CA LEU A 411 -5.29 -3.64 -11.32
C LEU A 411 -4.54 -3.76 -12.64
N ALA A 412 -4.72 -2.81 -13.56
CA ALA A 412 -4.04 -2.77 -14.86
C ALA A 412 -2.52 -2.95 -14.74
N GLY A 413 -1.89 -2.25 -13.79
CA GLY A 413 -0.43 -2.33 -13.56
C GLY A 413 0.08 -3.63 -12.96
N LYS A 414 -0.79 -4.60 -12.63
CA LYS A 414 -0.43 -5.86 -11.97
C LYS A 414 -0.99 -7.11 -12.66
N LEU A 415 -1.66 -6.95 -13.80
CA LEU A 415 -2.19 -8.08 -14.56
C LEU A 415 -1.06 -8.84 -15.24
N VAL A 416 -1.11 -10.17 -15.11
CA VAL A 416 -0.28 -11.11 -15.84
C VAL A 416 -1.16 -12.09 -16.61
N GLY A 417 -0.76 -12.46 -17.82
CA GLY A 417 -1.38 -13.54 -18.59
C GLY A 417 -0.86 -14.92 -18.18
N ALA A 418 -1.18 -15.94 -18.99
CA ALA A 418 -0.60 -17.28 -18.81
C ALA A 418 0.94 -17.23 -18.84
N ALA A 419 1.58 -18.05 -17.99
CA ALA A 419 3.03 -18.07 -17.76
C ALA A 419 3.65 -16.78 -17.14
N GLY A 420 2.83 -15.83 -16.68
CA GLY A 420 3.31 -14.68 -15.90
C GLY A 420 3.80 -13.48 -16.72
N ALA A 421 3.57 -13.47 -18.04
CA ALA A 421 3.87 -12.32 -18.89
C ALA A 421 2.97 -11.12 -18.54
N PRO A 422 3.46 -9.87 -18.54
CA PRO A 422 2.63 -8.69 -18.36
C PRO A 422 1.51 -8.62 -19.40
N ALA A 423 0.32 -8.21 -18.98
CA ALA A 423 -0.79 -7.95 -19.90
C ALA A 423 -0.59 -6.58 -20.57
N ASP A 424 -0.35 -6.56 -21.89
CA ASP A 424 -0.35 -5.33 -22.71
C ASP A 424 -1.44 -5.46 -23.77
N ALA A 425 -2.69 -5.27 -23.35
CA ALA A 425 -3.87 -5.39 -24.20
C ALA A 425 -4.88 -4.29 -23.88
N ASP A 426 -5.53 -3.74 -24.91
CA ASP A 426 -6.59 -2.73 -24.76
C ASP A 426 -7.85 -3.31 -24.06
N SER A 427 -8.03 -4.64 -24.08
CA SER A 427 -9.09 -5.36 -23.37
C SER A 427 -8.55 -6.64 -22.75
N VAL A 428 -8.98 -6.95 -21.53
CA VAL A 428 -8.53 -8.10 -20.73
C VAL A 428 -9.69 -8.85 -20.08
N ARG A 429 -9.59 -10.17 -20.10
CA ARG A 429 -10.46 -11.07 -19.33
C ARG A 429 -9.86 -11.32 -17.95
N LEU A 430 -10.29 -10.57 -16.94
CA LEU A 430 -9.77 -10.74 -15.57
C LEU A 430 -10.23 -12.07 -14.96
N LEU A 431 -9.32 -12.84 -14.37
CA LEU A 431 -9.58 -13.92 -13.43
C LEU A 431 -9.14 -13.46 -12.03
N GLU A 432 -10.09 -13.35 -11.11
CA GLU A 432 -9.84 -12.91 -9.75
C GLU A 432 -10.33 -13.94 -8.73
N LYS A 433 -9.50 -14.19 -7.71
CA LYS A 433 -9.91 -14.93 -6.52
C LYS A 433 -9.20 -14.37 -5.31
N THR A 434 -9.93 -13.71 -4.44
CA THR A 434 -9.51 -13.37 -3.08
C THR A 434 -10.59 -13.80 -2.09
N PRO A 435 -10.28 -14.54 -1.01
CA PRO A 435 -11.30 -15.10 -0.11
C PRO A 435 -12.32 -14.09 0.43
N LYS A 436 -11.89 -12.85 0.71
CA LYS A 436 -12.76 -11.77 1.23
C LYS A 436 -13.79 -11.31 0.20
N ASN A 437 -13.57 -11.52 -1.09
CA ASN A 437 -14.48 -11.09 -2.15
C ASN A 437 -15.78 -11.90 -2.18
N ALA A 438 -15.81 -13.04 -1.50
CA ALA A 438 -17.03 -13.79 -1.19
C ALA A 438 -18.10 -12.95 -0.46
N LEU A 439 -17.69 -11.88 0.23
CA LEU A 439 -18.58 -10.95 0.95
C LEU A 439 -18.74 -9.61 0.22
N ARG A 440 -18.35 -9.53 -1.07
CA ARG A 440 -18.23 -8.26 -1.79
C ARG A 440 -18.83 -8.31 -3.20
N ILE A 441 -19.72 -9.25 -3.48
CA ILE A 441 -20.29 -9.46 -4.82
C ILE A 441 -20.96 -8.18 -5.36
N PRO A 442 -21.80 -7.44 -4.59
CA PRO A 442 -22.41 -6.20 -5.08
C PRO A 442 -21.38 -5.10 -5.35
N PHE A 443 -20.30 -5.04 -4.55
CA PHE A 443 -19.21 -4.11 -4.74
C PHE A 443 -18.42 -4.41 -6.02
N PHE A 444 -18.10 -5.68 -6.28
CA PHE A 444 -17.43 -6.08 -7.52
C PHE A 444 -18.33 -5.99 -8.76
N ASN A 445 -19.64 -6.21 -8.61
CA ASN A 445 -20.60 -5.98 -9.69
C ASN A 445 -20.71 -4.49 -10.03
N ALA A 446 -20.62 -3.59 -9.04
CA ALA A 446 -20.53 -2.16 -9.31
C ALA A 446 -19.20 -1.77 -10.00
N LEU A 447 -18.10 -2.44 -9.65
CA LEU A 447 -16.78 -2.20 -10.26
C LEU A 447 -16.71 -2.72 -11.71
N PHE A 448 -17.30 -3.89 -11.96
CA PHE A 448 -17.34 -4.59 -13.23
C PHE A 448 -18.79 -5.01 -13.52
N PRO A 449 -19.59 -4.13 -14.15
CA PRO A 449 -21.02 -4.35 -14.38
C PRO A 449 -21.36 -5.61 -15.18
N ASP A 450 -20.39 -6.21 -15.87
CA ASP A 450 -20.48 -7.40 -16.71
C ASP A 450 -19.72 -8.64 -16.14
N ALA A 451 -19.17 -8.56 -14.92
CA ALA A 451 -18.45 -9.66 -14.27
C ALA A 451 -19.28 -10.93 -14.03
N ARG A 452 -18.74 -12.08 -14.40
CA ARG A 452 -19.31 -13.41 -14.19
C ARG A 452 -18.72 -14.05 -12.94
N PHE A 453 -19.59 -14.57 -12.08
CA PHE A 453 -19.20 -15.14 -10.79
C PHE A 453 -19.22 -16.67 -10.83
N VAL A 454 -18.11 -17.30 -10.47
CA VAL A 454 -18.04 -18.75 -10.27
C VAL A 454 -18.10 -19.02 -8.77
N PHE A 455 -19.22 -19.57 -8.31
CA PHE A 455 -19.43 -19.90 -6.92
C PHE A 455 -18.99 -21.33 -6.62
N LEU A 456 -17.90 -21.49 -5.88
CA LEU A 456 -17.44 -22.79 -5.40
C LEU A 456 -17.88 -23.02 -3.96
N TRP A 457 -18.57 -24.14 -3.70
CA TRP A 457 -18.90 -24.58 -2.34
C TRP A 457 -18.40 -26.00 -2.05
N ARG A 458 -18.25 -26.29 -0.76
CA ARG A 458 -17.78 -27.58 -0.24
C ARG A 458 -18.65 -28.01 0.94
N GLU A 459 -18.81 -29.32 1.09
CA GLU A 459 -19.57 -29.96 2.16
C GLU A 459 -19.13 -29.43 3.54
N PRO A 460 -20.09 -29.14 4.44
CA PRO A 460 -19.81 -28.46 5.71
C PRO A 460 -18.82 -29.24 6.56
N GLU A 461 -18.91 -30.56 6.63
CA GLU A 461 -18.03 -31.40 7.43
C GLU A 461 -16.56 -31.20 7.04
N GLU A 462 -16.28 -31.23 5.74
CA GLU A 462 -14.93 -31.08 5.23
C GLU A 462 -14.42 -29.64 5.30
N ASN A 463 -15.28 -28.68 4.96
CA ASN A 463 -14.88 -27.28 4.94
C ASN A 463 -14.66 -26.74 6.34
N ILE A 464 -15.58 -26.99 7.28
CA ILE A 464 -15.48 -26.53 8.68
C ILE A 464 -14.25 -27.16 9.33
N SER A 465 -14.01 -28.45 9.13
CA SER A 465 -12.80 -29.11 9.62
C SER A 465 -11.53 -28.43 9.10
N SER A 466 -11.51 -28.02 7.82
CA SER A 466 -10.38 -27.29 7.27
C SER A 466 -10.25 -25.85 7.79
N ILE A 467 -11.34 -25.20 8.19
CA ILE A 467 -11.31 -23.89 8.84
C ILE A 467 -10.74 -24.02 10.25
N ILE A 468 -11.22 -25.00 11.04
CA ILE A 468 -10.70 -25.33 12.38
C ILE A 468 -9.18 -25.57 12.32
N ASP A 469 -8.72 -26.38 11.36
CA ASP A 469 -7.28 -26.63 11.16
C ASP A 469 -6.50 -25.35 10.87
N ALA A 470 -7.04 -24.45 10.06
CA ALA A 470 -6.39 -23.19 9.71
C ALA A 470 -6.26 -22.26 10.94
N TRP A 471 -7.30 -22.20 11.78
CA TRP A 471 -7.26 -21.46 13.05
C TRP A 471 -6.22 -22.05 14.01
N ARG A 472 -6.21 -23.38 14.19
CA ARG A 472 -5.27 -24.07 15.09
C ARG A 472 -3.81 -23.96 14.63
N ALA A 473 -3.56 -23.89 13.33
CA ALA A 473 -2.21 -23.79 12.78
C ALA A 473 -1.55 -22.42 13.01
N GLY A 474 -2.31 -21.35 13.31
CA GLY A 474 -1.79 -20.01 13.56
C GLY A 474 -1.22 -19.25 12.33
N GLY A 475 -0.87 -19.96 11.25
CA GLY A 475 -0.34 -19.36 10.01
C GLY A 475 -1.38 -18.63 9.14
N TRP A 476 -2.65 -18.56 9.57
CA TRP A 476 -3.76 -17.96 8.81
C TRP A 476 -4.42 -16.77 9.54
N VAL A 477 -3.73 -16.21 10.54
CA VAL A 477 -4.17 -15.01 11.25
C VAL A 477 -4.26 -13.85 10.26
N THR A 478 -5.47 -13.33 10.09
CA THR A 478 -5.76 -12.19 9.21
C THR A 478 -5.83 -10.90 10.01
N TYR A 479 -6.35 -10.96 11.23
CA TYR A 479 -6.39 -9.82 12.15
C TYR A 479 -5.73 -10.21 13.47
N PRO A 480 -4.48 -9.75 13.72
CA PRO A 480 -3.80 -10.03 14.98
C PRO A 480 -4.54 -9.49 16.21
N GLN A 481 -5.29 -8.41 16.01
CA GLN A 481 -6.13 -7.79 17.03
C GLN A 481 -7.39 -7.22 16.37
N LEU A 482 -8.55 -7.45 16.99
CA LEU A 482 -9.82 -6.82 16.63
C LEU A 482 -10.41 -6.11 17.86
N PRO A 483 -11.00 -4.91 17.72
CA PRO A 483 -11.66 -4.23 18.83
C PRO A 483 -12.74 -5.12 19.47
N GLY A 484 -12.64 -5.35 20.78
CA GLY A 484 -13.61 -6.17 21.52
C GLY A 484 -13.46 -7.68 21.36
N TRP A 485 -12.47 -8.17 20.61
CA TRP A 485 -12.16 -9.60 20.46
C TRP A 485 -10.92 -10.00 21.27
N ASP A 486 -10.94 -11.21 21.84
CA ASP A 486 -9.82 -11.74 22.60
C ASP A 486 -8.93 -12.60 21.69
N GLY A 487 -7.70 -12.15 21.45
CA GLY A 487 -6.71 -12.86 20.62
C GLY A 487 -6.81 -12.59 19.11
N PRO A 488 -6.11 -13.39 18.29
CA PRO A 488 -6.11 -13.20 16.84
C PRO A 488 -7.33 -13.83 16.16
N TRP A 489 -7.76 -13.24 15.04
CA TRP A 489 -8.78 -13.79 14.14
C TRP A 489 -8.15 -14.34 12.86
N SER A 490 -8.57 -15.53 12.45
CA SER A 490 -8.08 -16.19 11.23
C SER A 490 -9.10 -16.15 10.08
N LEU A 491 -8.58 -16.06 8.85
CA LEU A 491 -9.36 -16.01 7.60
C LEU A 491 -10.25 -14.75 7.49
N LEU A 492 -11.24 -14.77 6.58
CA LEU A 492 -12.15 -13.64 6.39
C LEU A 492 -12.98 -13.36 7.65
N LEU A 493 -13.37 -12.10 7.81
CA LEU A 493 -14.19 -11.60 8.91
C LEU A 493 -15.64 -11.40 8.41
N PRO A 494 -16.59 -12.31 8.73
CA PRO A 494 -17.97 -12.20 8.27
C PRO A 494 -18.74 -11.11 9.05
N PRO A 495 -19.85 -10.58 8.51
CA PRO A 495 -20.81 -9.78 9.29
C PRO A 495 -21.23 -10.50 10.56
N GLY A 496 -21.50 -9.76 11.65
CA GLY A 496 -21.95 -10.34 12.93
C GLY A 496 -20.89 -11.13 13.71
N TRP A 497 -19.61 -11.03 13.32
CA TRP A 497 -18.52 -11.75 13.98
C TRP A 497 -18.40 -11.42 15.49
N GLN A 498 -18.83 -10.23 15.91
CA GLN A 498 -18.78 -9.79 17.31
C GLN A 498 -19.62 -10.69 18.23
N ASP A 499 -20.73 -11.23 17.73
CA ASP A 499 -21.64 -12.10 18.50
C ASP A 499 -21.02 -13.48 18.80
N LEU A 500 -19.89 -13.79 18.17
CA LEU A 500 -19.14 -15.02 18.38
C LEU A 500 -18.18 -14.93 19.58
N LYS A 501 -18.11 -13.79 20.27
CA LYS A 501 -17.22 -13.62 21.41
C LYS A 501 -17.50 -14.68 22.47
N GLY A 502 -16.46 -15.42 22.86
CA GLY A 502 -16.54 -16.49 23.84
C GLY A 502 -17.15 -17.81 23.32
N ARG A 503 -17.54 -17.89 22.04
CA ARG A 503 -17.99 -19.14 21.42
C ARG A 503 -16.80 -20.09 21.16
N PRO A 504 -17.01 -21.41 21.21
CA PRO A 504 -15.97 -22.37 20.90
C PRO A 504 -15.60 -22.33 19.40
N LEU A 505 -14.35 -22.65 19.09
CA LEU A 505 -13.81 -22.57 17.71
C LEU A 505 -14.68 -23.30 16.65
N PRO A 506 -15.25 -24.50 16.90
CA PRO A 506 -16.13 -25.15 15.94
C PRO A 506 -17.37 -24.32 15.57
N GLU A 507 -17.96 -23.59 16.53
CA GLU A 507 -19.08 -22.68 16.27
C GLU A 507 -18.63 -21.48 15.43
N ILE A 508 -17.46 -20.91 15.71
CA ILE A 508 -16.87 -19.82 14.90
C ILE A 508 -16.62 -20.30 13.45
N ALA A 509 -16.06 -21.50 13.28
CA ALA A 509 -15.78 -22.08 11.98
C ALA A 509 -17.06 -22.40 11.19
N ALA A 510 -18.09 -22.94 11.86
CA ALA A 510 -19.41 -23.17 11.28
C ALA A 510 -20.08 -21.84 10.87
N TYR A 511 -19.95 -20.79 11.69
CA TYR A 511 -20.44 -19.46 11.35
C TYR A 511 -19.73 -18.87 10.12
N GLN A 512 -18.40 -18.97 10.05
CA GLN A 512 -17.64 -18.53 8.87
C GLN A 512 -18.11 -19.27 7.60
N TRP A 513 -18.36 -20.58 7.68
CA TRP A 513 -18.90 -21.36 6.57
C TRP A 513 -20.32 -20.91 6.20
N ALA A 514 -21.22 -20.85 7.18
CA ALA A 514 -22.64 -20.58 6.94
C ALA A 514 -22.84 -19.16 6.40
N THR A 515 -22.34 -18.15 7.11
CA THR A 515 -22.53 -16.74 6.76
C THR A 515 -21.90 -16.39 5.41
N THR A 516 -20.76 -17.00 5.06
CA THR A 516 -20.14 -16.76 3.75
C THR A 516 -20.96 -17.36 2.62
N ASN A 517 -21.37 -18.63 2.72
CA ASN A 517 -22.16 -19.28 1.67
C ASN A 517 -23.54 -18.65 1.50
N GLN A 518 -24.20 -18.31 2.62
CA GLN A 518 -25.47 -17.59 2.62
C GLN A 518 -25.32 -16.22 1.93
N THR A 519 -24.29 -15.44 2.29
CA THR A 519 -24.01 -14.13 1.67
C THR A 519 -23.79 -14.26 0.16
N ILE A 520 -23.01 -15.25 -0.28
CA ILE A 520 -22.76 -15.48 -1.70
C ILE A 520 -24.09 -15.75 -2.43
N MET A 521 -24.91 -16.68 -1.93
CA MET A 521 -26.19 -17.01 -2.56
C MET A 521 -27.12 -15.81 -2.60
N ASP A 522 -27.27 -15.10 -1.48
CA ASP A 522 -28.14 -13.92 -1.39
C ASP A 522 -27.74 -12.82 -2.37
N ASP A 523 -26.43 -12.55 -2.51
CA ASP A 523 -25.93 -11.55 -3.43
C ASP A 523 -26.04 -12.00 -4.90
N LEU A 524 -25.81 -13.28 -5.20
CA LEU A 524 -25.92 -13.84 -6.56
C LEU A 524 -27.37 -14.00 -7.03
N GLU A 525 -28.34 -14.14 -6.13
CA GLU A 525 -29.77 -14.12 -6.46
C GLU A 525 -30.24 -12.75 -6.94
N GLN A 526 -29.55 -11.67 -6.56
CA GLN A 526 -29.84 -10.32 -7.05
C GLN A 526 -29.28 -10.06 -8.46
N LEU A 527 -28.48 -10.98 -9.00
CA LEU A 527 -27.91 -10.88 -10.34
C LEU A 527 -28.69 -11.77 -11.33
N PRO A 528 -28.68 -11.42 -12.63
CA PRO A 528 -29.19 -12.31 -13.68
C PRO A 528 -28.57 -13.72 -13.58
N ALA A 529 -29.36 -14.76 -13.86
CA ALA A 529 -28.93 -16.14 -13.70
C ALA A 529 -27.72 -16.52 -14.59
N ASP A 530 -27.56 -15.87 -15.73
CA ASP A 530 -26.42 -16.03 -16.65
C ASP A 530 -25.11 -15.35 -16.15
N ARG A 531 -25.15 -14.69 -14.97
CA ARG A 531 -24.00 -14.08 -14.31
C ARG A 531 -23.40 -14.93 -13.20
N ARG A 532 -23.94 -16.12 -12.94
CA ARG A 532 -23.41 -17.06 -11.96
C ARG A 532 -23.27 -18.48 -12.52
N HIS A 533 -22.28 -19.21 -12.02
CA HIS A 533 -22.12 -20.64 -12.24
C HIS A 533 -21.67 -21.32 -10.95
N VAL A 534 -22.37 -22.38 -10.55
CA VAL A 534 -22.14 -23.05 -9.28
C VAL A 534 -21.29 -24.30 -9.49
N VAL A 535 -20.23 -24.42 -8.69
CA VAL A 535 -19.31 -25.56 -8.68
C VAL A 535 -19.34 -26.20 -7.30
N ARG A 536 -19.57 -27.50 -7.25
CA ARG A 536 -19.37 -28.29 -6.05
C ARG A 536 -17.95 -28.83 -6.04
N TYR A 537 -17.24 -28.65 -4.93
CA TYR A 537 -15.83 -29.04 -4.83
C TYR A 537 -15.59 -30.54 -5.04
N SER A 538 -16.50 -31.39 -4.56
CA SER A 538 -16.40 -32.84 -4.76
C SER A 538 -16.55 -33.24 -6.23
N ASP A 539 -17.41 -32.57 -6.99
CA ASP A 539 -17.54 -32.79 -8.44
C ASP A 539 -16.29 -32.31 -9.19
N PHE A 540 -15.71 -31.17 -8.76
CA PHE A 540 -14.44 -30.67 -9.32
C PHE A 540 -13.26 -31.61 -9.09
N LEU A 541 -13.21 -32.31 -7.95
CA LEU A 541 -12.18 -33.33 -7.69
C LEU A 541 -12.44 -34.62 -8.46
N ALA A 542 -13.71 -35.01 -8.63
CA ALA A 542 -14.07 -36.26 -9.29
C ALA A 542 -13.86 -36.20 -10.81
N ASP A 543 -14.21 -35.08 -11.43
CA ASP A 543 -14.00 -34.85 -12.86
C ASP A 543 -13.63 -33.37 -13.13
N PRO A 544 -12.35 -32.99 -12.90
CA PRO A 544 -11.87 -31.64 -13.14
C PRO A 544 -12.13 -31.16 -14.57
N ALA A 545 -12.00 -32.06 -15.56
CA ALA A 545 -12.17 -31.71 -16.97
C ALA A 545 -13.63 -31.34 -17.28
N ALA A 546 -14.61 -32.12 -16.81
CA ALA A 546 -16.03 -31.81 -17.01
C ALA A 546 -16.42 -30.49 -16.35
N VAL A 547 -15.98 -30.24 -15.12
CA VAL A 547 -16.27 -28.99 -14.40
C VAL A 547 -15.62 -27.79 -15.09
N ILE A 548 -14.35 -27.89 -15.50
CA ILE A 548 -13.69 -26.78 -16.19
C ILE A 548 -14.31 -26.51 -17.57
N ARG A 549 -14.75 -27.54 -18.31
CA ARG A 549 -15.53 -27.34 -19.55
C ARG A 549 -16.82 -26.57 -19.30
N ALA A 550 -17.55 -26.89 -18.22
CA ALA A 550 -18.77 -26.18 -17.86
C ALA A 550 -18.48 -24.71 -17.48
N VAL A 551 -17.42 -24.47 -16.69
CA VAL A 551 -16.97 -23.11 -16.35
C VAL A 551 -16.54 -22.33 -17.60
N CYS A 552 -15.82 -22.96 -18.53
CA CYS A 552 -15.45 -22.36 -19.81
C CYS A 552 -16.67 -21.98 -20.64
N GLY A 553 -17.65 -22.89 -20.77
CA GLY A 553 -18.91 -22.61 -21.47
C GLY A 553 -19.68 -21.45 -20.85
N PHE A 554 -19.74 -21.39 -19.51
CA PHE A 554 -20.34 -20.25 -18.81
C PHE A 554 -19.56 -18.95 -18.99
N ALA A 555 -18.23 -19.00 -19.00
CA ALA A 555 -17.36 -17.83 -19.08
C ALA A 555 -17.08 -17.36 -20.52
N ASP A 556 -17.66 -18.02 -21.53
CA ASP A 556 -17.34 -17.86 -22.96
C ASP A 556 -15.83 -17.98 -23.24
N LEU A 557 -15.22 -19.03 -22.69
CA LEU A 557 -13.83 -19.40 -22.91
C LEU A 557 -13.75 -20.70 -23.71
N GLU A 558 -12.71 -20.84 -24.52
CA GLU A 558 -12.37 -22.11 -25.15
C GLU A 558 -11.77 -23.07 -24.10
N PHE A 559 -12.17 -24.34 -24.13
CA PHE A 559 -11.49 -25.38 -23.38
C PHE A 559 -10.25 -25.84 -24.17
N ASP A 560 -9.17 -25.08 -24.01
CA ASP A 560 -7.95 -25.20 -24.81
C ASP A 560 -7.02 -26.38 -24.40
N ALA A 561 -5.89 -26.50 -25.09
CA ALA A 561 -4.89 -27.53 -24.84
C ALA A 561 -4.25 -27.43 -23.45
N ALA A 562 -4.05 -26.21 -22.92
CA ALA A 562 -3.45 -26.01 -21.60
C ALA A 562 -4.41 -26.47 -20.49
N LEU A 563 -5.70 -26.19 -20.63
CA LEU A 563 -6.74 -26.70 -19.72
C LEU A 563 -6.92 -28.21 -19.87
N THR A 564 -6.84 -28.76 -21.08
CA THR A 564 -6.88 -30.20 -21.33
C THR A 564 -5.71 -30.91 -20.64
N GLU A 565 -4.50 -30.40 -20.78
CA GLU A 565 -3.31 -30.93 -20.10
C GLU A 565 -3.44 -30.83 -18.57
N ARG A 566 -3.86 -29.66 -18.07
CA ARG A 566 -4.00 -29.40 -16.63
C ARG A 566 -5.05 -30.29 -15.95
N THR A 567 -6.08 -30.71 -16.68
CA THR A 567 -7.20 -31.51 -16.16
C THR A 567 -7.15 -32.98 -16.58
N GLY A 568 -6.16 -33.40 -17.39
CA GLY A 568 -6.03 -34.75 -17.93
C GLY A 568 -5.54 -35.81 -16.93
N GLY A 569 -5.30 -35.44 -15.67
CA GLY A 569 -4.86 -36.32 -14.59
C GLY A 569 -5.16 -35.72 -13.21
N ASP A 570 -4.52 -36.24 -12.16
CA ASP A 570 -4.68 -35.71 -10.81
C ASP A 570 -4.26 -34.24 -10.73
N LEU A 571 -5.13 -33.39 -10.16
CA LEU A 571 -4.82 -31.99 -9.95
C LEU A 571 -3.61 -31.85 -9.02
N PRO A 572 -2.60 -31.03 -9.37
CA PRO A 572 -1.46 -30.82 -8.50
C PRO A 572 -1.89 -30.09 -7.21
N PRO A 573 -1.19 -30.33 -6.09
CA PRO A 573 -1.50 -29.69 -4.82
C PRO A 573 -1.39 -28.17 -4.94
N SER A 574 -2.44 -27.45 -4.54
CA SER A 574 -2.44 -25.99 -4.59
C SER A 574 -1.47 -25.38 -3.57
N ARG A 575 -1.00 -24.15 -3.83
CA ARG A 575 -0.01 -23.43 -2.98
C ARG A 575 -0.43 -23.23 -1.51
N HIS A 576 -1.72 -23.38 -1.20
CA HIS A 576 -2.31 -23.15 0.13
C HIS A 576 -2.81 -24.46 0.80
N THR A 577 -2.42 -25.61 0.25
CA THR A 577 -2.77 -26.94 0.77
C THR A 577 -1.92 -27.24 2.02
N LEU A 578 -2.56 -27.35 3.19
CA LEU A 578 -1.87 -27.72 4.44
C LEU A 578 -1.45 -29.20 4.45
N THR A 579 -2.34 -30.06 3.96
CA THR A 579 -2.12 -31.49 3.77
C THR A 579 -3.03 -31.95 2.62
N PRO A 580 -2.60 -32.91 1.79
CA PRO A 580 -3.33 -33.31 0.59
C PRO A 580 -4.82 -33.63 0.85
N PRO A 581 -5.72 -33.37 -0.11
CA PRO A 581 -7.11 -33.78 -0.01
C PRO A 581 -7.20 -35.30 0.17
N LYS A 582 -7.94 -35.76 1.19
CA LYS A 582 -8.21 -37.18 1.43
C LYS A 582 -9.62 -37.33 1.98
N ALA A 583 -10.41 -38.22 1.37
CA ALA A 583 -11.77 -38.51 1.83
C ALA A 583 -11.77 -38.88 3.33
N GLY A 584 -12.70 -38.30 4.09
CA GLY A 584 -12.84 -38.57 5.52
C GLY A 584 -11.74 -37.96 6.41
N LYS A 585 -10.87 -37.09 5.88
CA LYS A 585 -9.87 -36.34 6.69
C LYS A 585 -10.52 -35.52 7.80
N TRP A 586 -11.76 -35.07 7.59
CA TRP A 586 -12.49 -34.29 8.58
C TRP A 586 -12.77 -35.05 9.88
N LYS A 587 -12.75 -36.41 9.84
CA LYS A 587 -13.09 -37.27 10.98
C LYS A 587 -12.24 -37.05 12.23
N LYS A 588 -11.04 -36.47 12.09
CA LYS A 588 -10.22 -36.06 13.24
C LYS A 588 -10.88 -34.98 14.13
N ASN A 589 -11.79 -34.20 13.56
CA ASN A 589 -12.57 -33.16 14.23
C ASN A 589 -14.06 -33.57 14.32
N ALA A 590 -14.42 -34.85 14.11
CA ALA A 590 -15.81 -35.29 14.00
C ALA A 590 -16.66 -34.95 15.24
N ALA A 591 -16.14 -35.24 16.43
CA ALA A 591 -16.83 -34.99 17.70
C ALA A 591 -17.18 -33.50 17.91
N GLU A 592 -16.42 -32.58 17.30
CA GLU A 592 -16.64 -31.14 17.38
C GLU A 592 -17.59 -30.61 16.30
N ILE A 593 -17.74 -31.34 15.19
CA ILE A 593 -18.47 -30.89 13.99
C ILE A 593 -19.84 -31.54 13.89
N GLU A 594 -19.96 -32.84 14.16
CA GLU A 594 -21.20 -33.61 14.06
C GLU A 594 -22.39 -32.97 14.81
N PRO A 595 -22.23 -32.40 16.02
CA PRO A 595 -23.32 -31.72 16.71
C PRO A 595 -23.85 -30.48 15.99
N LEU A 596 -23.05 -29.84 15.13
CA LEU A 596 -23.40 -28.62 14.41
C LEU A 596 -24.15 -28.89 13.09
N ILE A 597 -23.97 -30.08 12.50
CA ILE A 597 -24.50 -30.41 11.17
C ILE A 597 -26.03 -30.29 11.06
N PRO A 598 -26.85 -30.77 12.02
CA PRO A 598 -28.30 -30.63 11.92
C PRO A 598 -28.76 -29.17 11.75
N GLY A 599 -28.08 -28.21 12.40
CA GLY A 599 -28.39 -26.79 12.29
C GLY A 599 -28.00 -26.16 10.95
N LEU A 600 -27.07 -26.80 10.21
CA LEU A 600 -26.59 -26.35 8.90
C LEU A 600 -27.36 -26.99 7.73
N GLN A 601 -28.18 -28.01 7.99
CA GLN A 601 -28.88 -28.78 6.98
C GLN A 601 -29.76 -27.92 6.05
N PRO A 602 -30.56 -26.94 6.54
CA PRO A 602 -31.37 -26.10 5.66
C PRO A 602 -30.52 -25.31 4.66
N LEU A 603 -29.35 -24.81 5.10
CA LEU A 603 -28.43 -24.08 4.23
C LEU A 603 -27.76 -25.01 3.21
N LEU A 604 -27.41 -26.25 3.62
CA LEU A 604 -26.86 -27.26 2.73
C LEU A 604 -27.87 -27.69 1.65
N ASP A 605 -29.13 -27.86 2.01
CA ASP A 605 -30.18 -28.19 1.05
C ASP A 605 -30.40 -27.05 0.05
N ARG A 606 -30.34 -25.79 0.52
CA ARG A 606 -30.33 -24.61 -0.37
C ARG A 606 -29.13 -24.63 -1.30
N LEU A 607 -27.91 -24.88 -0.80
CA LEU A 607 -26.70 -24.96 -1.63
C LEU A 607 -26.80 -26.02 -2.72
N ARG A 608 -27.39 -27.19 -2.41
CA ARG A 608 -27.60 -28.27 -3.39
C ARG A 608 -28.63 -27.91 -4.46
N ALA A 609 -29.61 -27.09 -4.11
CA ALA A 609 -30.62 -26.58 -5.03
C ALA A 609 -30.16 -25.32 -5.80
N PHE A 610 -29.05 -24.70 -5.40
CA PHE A 610 -28.56 -23.45 -6.00
C PHE A 610 -27.85 -23.72 -7.32
N SER A 611 -28.40 -23.19 -8.42
CA SER A 611 -27.86 -23.31 -9.78
C SER A 611 -27.48 -21.97 -10.39
#